data_AF-A0A2P4YPC5-F1
#
_entry.id   AF-A0A2P4YPC5-F1
#
_cell.length_a   1.000
_cell.length_b   1.000
_cell.length_c   1.000
_cell.angle_alpha   90.00
_cell.angle_beta   90.00
_cell.angle_gamma   90.00
#
_symmetry.space_group_name_H-M   'P 1'
#
loop_
_entity.id
_entity.type
_entity.pdbx_description
1 polymer ?
#
loop_
_entity_poly.entity_id
_entity_poly.type
_entity_poly.pdbx_seq_one_letter_code
_entity_poly.pdbx_strand_id
1 'polypeptide(L)'
;MDLACHIEQDSTSAIVNSESTMECALPPKIPGNYTLGITCAAGTELLGMFPVEYTNPPHIEYSTPDTVPAGGIFIVDVFGANLVHDDLIFCVFGSSIKRVQTTFISSSHVFNPSKLDGRKSFVDRDS
;
A
#
# COMPACT_ATOMS: atom_id res chain seq x y z
N MET A 1 -21.84 19.53 -4.55
CA MET A 1 -22.54 18.27 -4.28
C MET A 1 -21.65 17.50 -3.34
N ASP A 2 -22.09 17.28 -2.11
CA ASP A 2 -21.23 16.73 -1.07
C ASP A 2 -21.37 15.22 -1.07
N LEU A 3 -20.38 14.55 -1.66
CA LEU A 3 -20.28 13.10 -1.73
C LEU A 3 -19.47 12.59 -0.53
N ALA A 4 -19.87 11.44 0.00
CA ALA A 4 -19.19 10.78 1.10
C ALA A 4 -19.17 9.27 0.90
N CYS A 5 -18.07 8.65 1.35
CA CYS A 5 -17.90 7.21 1.43
C CYS A 5 -18.12 6.74 2.86
N HIS A 6 -18.81 5.63 3.01
CA HIS A 6 -19.19 5.05 4.30
C HIS A 6 -18.74 3.61 4.39
N ILE A 7 -18.11 3.25 5.50
CA ILE A 7 -17.84 1.87 5.89
C ILE A 7 -18.44 1.67 7.26
N GLU A 8 -19.60 1.01 7.29
CA GLU A 8 -20.42 0.80 8.49
C GLU A 8 -20.78 2.12 9.19
N GLN A 9 -20.03 2.50 10.23
CA GLN A 9 -20.25 3.70 11.08
C GLN A 9 -19.27 4.82 10.77
N ASP A 10 -18.22 4.54 9.99
CA ASP A 10 -17.21 5.53 9.62
C ASP A 10 -17.56 6.17 8.28
N SER A 11 -17.44 7.50 8.22
CA SER A 11 -17.73 8.30 7.03
C SER A 11 -16.54 9.18 6.70
N THR A 12 -16.17 9.23 5.42
CA THR A 12 -15.13 10.15 4.91
C THR A 12 -15.64 10.94 3.71
N SER A 13 -15.27 12.22 3.64
CA SER A 13 -15.65 13.07 2.52
C SER A 13 -14.93 12.63 1.24
N ALA A 14 -15.65 12.61 0.13
CA ALA A 14 -15.08 12.28 -1.17
C ALA A 14 -14.44 13.50 -1.85
N ILE A 15 -13.37 13.27 -2.60
CA ILE A 15 -12.77 14.20 -3.54
C ILE A 15 -13.27 13.82 -4.93
N VAL A 16 -13.96 14.74 -5.62
CA VAL A 16 -14.47 14.50 -6.97
C VAL A 16 -13.41 14.93 -7.98
N ASN A 17 -12.91 13.97 -8.76
CA ASN A 17 -11.83 14.18 -9.73
C ASN A 17 -12.38 14.48 -11.14
N SER A 18 -13.55 13.93 -11.50
CA SER A 18 -14.24 14.20 -12.77
C SER A 18 -15.74 13.89 -12.67
N GLU A 19 -16.48 14.03 -13.78
CA GLU A 19 -17.90 13.65 -13.86
C GLU A 19 -18.16 12.16 -13.59
N SER A 20 -17.14 11.30 -13.67
CA SER A 20 -17.26 9.85 -13.51
C SER A 20 -16.28 9.25 -12.48
N THR A 21 -15.49 10.09 -11.79
CA THR A 21 -14.48 9.60 -10.85
C THR A 21 -14.48 10.41 -9.56
N MET A 22 -14.39 9.70 -8.45
CA MET A 22 -14.23 10.25 -7.12
C MET A 22 -13.29 9.35 -6.31
N GLU A 23 -12.68 9.92 -5.28
CA GLU A 23 -11.74 9.25 -4.40
C GLU A 23 -12.11 9.51 -2.93
N CYS A 24 -11.93 8.50 -2.10
CA CYS A 24 -12.11 8.58 -0.66
C CYS A 24 -10.93 7.91 0.04
N ALA A 25 -10.40 8.56 1.07
CA ALA A 25 -9.52 7.88 2.01
C ALA A 25 -10.39 7.05 2.95
N LEU A 26 -10.41 5.73 2.77
CA LEU A 26 -11.14 4.84 3.68
C LEU A 26 -10.37 4.69 5.00
N PRO A 27 -11.07 4.59 6.14
CA PRO A 27 -10.42 4.42 7.43
C PRO A 27 -9.77 3.03 7.57
N PRO A 28 -8.76 2.86 8.42
CA PRO A 28 -8.23 1.55 8.77
C PRO A 28 -9.31 0.67 9.45
N LYS A 29 -9.37 -0.61 9.06
CA LYS A 29 -10.26 -1.61 9.66
C LYS A 29 -9.51 -2.91 9.96
N ILE A 30 -10.10 -3.73 10.81
CA ILE A 30 -9.63 -5.10 11.04
C ILE A 30 -9.90 -5.90 9.76
N PRO A 31 -9.04 -6.87 9.39
CA PRO A 31 -9.26 -7.70 8.21
C PRO A 31 -10.63 -8.40 8.22
N GLY A 32 -11.34 -8.33 7.09
CA GLY A 32 -12.69 -8.87 6.95
C GLY A 32 -13.47 -8.29 5.77
N ASN A 33 -14.69 -8.80 5.59
CA ASN A 33 -15.61 -8.34 4.55
C ASN A 33 -16.49 -7.21 5.06
N TYR A 34 -16.51 -6.10 4.32
CA TYR A 34 -17.27 -4.89 4.61
C TYR A 34 -18.10 -4.48 3.40
N THR A 35 -18.95 -3.48 3.60
CA THR A 35 -19.71 -2.84 2.52
C THR A 35 -19.38 -1.36 2.47
N LEU A 36 -18.89 -0.91 1.32
CA LEU A 36 -18.69 0.49 0.98
C LEU A 36 -20.02 1.09 0.51
N GLY A 37 -20.56 2.03 1.27
CA GLY A 37 -21.68 2.87 0.88
C GLY A 37 -21.21 4.20 0.28
N ILE A 38 -21.88 4.66 -0.77
CA ILE A 38 -21.66 6.00 -1.34
C ILE A 38 -22.93 6.80 -1.16
N THR A 39 -22.84 7.99 -0.59
CA THR A 39 -23.98 8.89 -0.39
C THR A 39 -23.72 10.27 -0.95
N CYS A 40 -24.78 11.02 -1.25
CA CYS A 40 -24.72 12.45 -1.51
C CYS A 40 -25.64 13.23 -0.56
N ALA A 41 -25.75 14.55 -0.78
CA ALA A 41 -26.60 15.45 -0.02
C ALA A 41 -26.35 15.34 1.50
N ALA A 42 -25.08 15.39 1.89
CA ALA A 42 -24.63 15.24 3.28
C ALA A 42 -25.09 13.93 3.96
N GLY A 43 -25.14 12.83 3.20
CA GLY A 43 -25.45 11.50 3.73
C GLY A 43 -26.92 11.11 3.67
N THR A 44 -27.78 11.95 3.09
CA THR A 44 -29.24 11.69 3.06
C THR A 44 -29.68 10.80 1.91
N GLU A 45 -28.91 10.76 0.82
CA GLU A 45 -29.24 9.98 -0.38
C GLU A 45 -28.17 8.91 -0.62
N LEU A 46 -28.58 7.64 -0.67
CA LEU A 46 -27.71 6.50 -1.00
C LEU A 46 -27.61 6.35 -2.52
N LEU A 47 -26.39 6.41 -3.04
CA LEU A 47 -26.09 6.28 -4.47
C LEU A 47 -25.65 4.87 -4.86
N GLY A 48 -25.04 4.12 -3.93
CA GLY A 48 -24.60 2.76 -4.20
C GLY A 48 -23.98 2.05 -2.99
N MET A 49 -23.90 0.72 -3.09
CA MET A 49 -23.27 -0.15 -2.10
C MET A 49 -22.43 -1.20 -2.82
N PHE A 50 -21.19 -1.38 -2.38
CA PHE A 50 -20.22 -2.27 -3.00
C PHE A 50 -19.53 -3.13 -1.94
N PRO A 51 -19.32 -4.43 -2.18
CA PRO A 51 -18.51 -5.24 -1.28
C PRO A 51 -17.05 -4.78 -1.33
N VAL A 52 -16.40 -4.73 -0.17
CA VAL A 52 -14.97 -4.46 -0.05
C VAL A 52 -14.36 -5.38 1.00
N GLU A 53 -13.18 -5.91 0.73
CA GLU A 53 -12.43 -6.75 1.66
C GLU A 53 -11.22 -5.97 2.19
N TYR A 54 -11.12 -5.87 3.51
CA TYR A 54 -9.89 -5.44 4.16
C TYR A 54 -9.03 -6.67 4.38
N THR A 55 -7.84 -6.70 3.79
CA THR A 55 -6.88 -7.79 3.93
C THR A 55 -5.90 -7.51 5.07
N ASN A 56 -5.19 -8.55 5.50
CA ASN A 56 -4.07 -8.36 6.41
C ASN A 56 -3.04 -7.40 5.77
N PRO A 57 -2.45 -6.47 6.54
CA PRO A 57 -1.42 -5.59 6.02
C PRO A 57 -0.19 -6.39 5.58
N PRO A 58 0.55 -5.90 4.58
CA PRO A 58 1.81 -6.50 4.16
C PRO A 58 2.82 -6.46 5.32
N HIS A 59 3.59 -7.54 5.48
CA HIS A 59 4.61 -7.66 6.52
C HIS A 59 5.90 -8.20 5.90
N ILE A 60 7.03 -7.52 6.14
CA ILE A 60 8.36 -7.98 5.69
C ILE A 60 9.04 -8.75 6.82
N GLU A 61 9.48 -9.98 6.54
CA GLU A 61 10.11 -10.85 7.53
C GLU A 61 11.64 -10.74 7.47
N TYR A 62 12.23 -10.92 6.29
CA TYR A 62 13.68 -10.85 6.10
C TYR A 62 14.07 -10.54 4.66
N SER A 63 15.34 -10.20 4.45
CA SER A 63 15.91 -10.01 3.12
C SER A 63 17.18 -10.85 2.96
N THR A 64 17.59 -11.13 1.72
CA THR A 64 18.90 -11.74 1.46
C THR A 64 19.45 -11.24 0.11
N PRO A 65 20.76 -10.99 -0.02
CA PRO A 65 21.77 -11.08 1.04
C PRO A 65 21.69 -9.91 2.03
N ASP A 66 22.09 -10.18 3.28
CA ASP A 66 22.18 -9.16 4.34
C ASP A 66 23.44 -8.30 4.23
N THR A 67 24.48 -8.84 3.58
CA THR A 67 25.76 -8.16 3.37
C THR A 67 26.18 -8.28 1.92
N VAL A 68 26.58 -7.16 1.33
CA VAL A 68 27.18 -7.10 -0.01
C VAL A 68 28.45 -6.26 0.03
N PRO A 69 29.42 -6.53 -0.86
CA PRO A 69 30.53 -5.61 -1.09
C PRO A 69 30.05 -4.18 -1.41
N ALA A 70 30.81 -3.19 -0.94
CA ALA A 70 30.58 -1.81 -1.31
C ALA A 70 30.87 -1.60 -2.82
N GLY A 71 29.86 -1.12 -3.55
CA GLY A 71 29.93 -0.95 -5.00
C GLY A 71 29.59 -2.25 -5.76
N GLY A 72 28.75 -2.13 -6.78
CA GLY A 72 28.31 -3.25 -7.60
C GLY A 72 26.81 -3.25 -7.87
N ILE A 73 26.33 -4.31 -8.51
CA ILE A 73 24.91 -4.60 -8.72
C ILE A 73 24.63 -5.90 -7.99
N PHE A 74 23.68 -5.88 -7.06
CA PHE A 74 23.30 -7.05 -6.29
C PHE A 74 21.77 -7.16 -6.27
N ILE A 75 21.29 -8.38 -6.43
CA ILE A 75 19.88 -8.68 -6.30
C ILE A 75 19.60 -8.87 -4.82
N VAL A 76 18.58 -8.18 -4.30
CA VAL A 76 18.07 -8.38 -2.94
C VAL A 76 16.71 -9.03 -3.05
N ASP A 77 16.61 -10.25 -2.53
CA ASP A 77 15.34 -10.92 -2.28
C ASP A 77 14.77 -10.44 -0.96
N VAL A 78 13.46 -10.18 -0.95
CA VAL A 78 12.71 -9.74 0.23
C VAL A 78 11.55 -10.70 0.42
N PHE A 79 11.51 -11.31 1.60
CA PHE A 79 10.50 -12.29 1.97
C PHE A 79 9.58 -11.70 3.04
N GLY A 80 8.31 -12.09 2.99
CA GLY A 80 7.28 -11.53 3.85
C GLY A 80 5.97 -12.29 3.75
N ALA A 81 4.89 -11.62 4.12
CA ALA A 81 3.53 -12.13 4.06
C ALA A 81 2.56 -11.02 3.63
N ASN A 82 1.43 -11.43 3.03
CA ASN A 82 0.34 -10.56 2.57
C ASN A 82 0.80 -9.45 1.60
N LEU A 83 1.84 -9.71 0.82
CA LEU A 83 2.29 -8.77 -0.20
C LEU A 83 1.27 -8.76 -1.34
N VAL A 84 0.86 -7.59 -1.81
CA VAL A 84 -0.07 -7.44 -2.93
C VAL A 84 0.68 -6.89 -4.15
N HIS A 85 0.29 -7.32 -5.34
CA HIS A 85 0.94 -6.89 -6.58
C HIS A 85 0.90 -5.37 -6.79
N ASP A 86 -0.22 -4.75 -6.40
CA ASP A 86 -0.46 -3.32 -6.57
C ASP A 86 0.20 -2.47 -5.46
N ASP A 87 0.76 -3.11 -4.41
CA ASP A 87 1.49 -2.40 -3.38
C ASP A 87 2.77 -1.80 -3.95
N LEU A 88 2.96 -0.49 -3.71
CA LEU A 88 4.20 0.20 -4.07
C LEU A 88 5.28 -0.10 -3.02
N ILE A 89 5.92 -1.27 -3.15
CA ILE A 89 7.04 -1.66 -2.30
C ILE A 89 8.34 -1.10 -2.88
N PHE A 90 9.12 -0.43 -2.03
CA PHE A 90 10.41 0.14 -2.39
C PHE A 90 11.49 -0.32 -1.42
N CYS A 91 12.65 -0.67 -1.96
CA CYS A 91 13.86 -0.76 -1.16
C CYS A 91 14.51 0.62 -1.05
N VAL A 92 14.93 0.98 0.17
CA VAL A 92 15.64 2.22 0.48
C VAL A 92 17.03 1.89 1.00
N PHE A 93 18.03 2.60 0.47
CA PHE A 93 19.44 2.36 0.79
C PHE A 93 20.12 3.65 1.26
N GLY A 94 20.79 3.55 2.40
CA GLY A 94 21.63 4.57 3.00
C GLY A 94 20.81 5.70 3.60
N SER A 95 21.31 6.92 3.48
CA SER A 95 20.58 8.16 3.79
C SER A 95 19.85 8.72 2.55
N SER A 96 19.75 7.94 1.48
CA SER A 96 19.34 8.45 0.17
C SER A 96 17.82 8.48 0.01
N ILE A 97 17.32 9.51 -0.68
CA ILE A 97 15.97 9.63 -1.24
C ILE A 97 15.72 8.58 -2.35
N LYS A 98 16.75 7.81 -2.74
CA LYS A 98 16.68 6.80 -3.80
C LYS A 98 15.83 5.62 -3.34
N ARG A 99 14.62 5.57 -3.87
CA ARG A 99 13.72 4.43 -3.82
C ARG A 99 13.95 3.58 -5.06
N VAL A 100 14.19 2.28 -4.88
CA VAL A 100 14.20 1.31 -5.97
C VAL A 100 12.93 0.49 -5.86
N GLN A 101 12.08 0.57 -6.88
CA GLN A 101 10.84 -0.21 -6.92
C GLN A 101 11.17 -1.70 -6.98
N THR A 102 10.49 -2.50 -6.15
CA THR A 102 10.60 -3.96 -6.19
C THR A 102 9.72 -4.54 -7.29
N THR A 103 10.05 -5.72 -7.77
CA THR A 103 9.18 -6.52 -8.61
C THR A 103 8.47 -7.56 -7.75
N PHE A 104 7.14 -7.55 -7.82
CA PHE A 104 6.31 -8.55 -7.14
C PHE A 104 6.49 -9.94 -7.75
N ILE A 105 6.74 -10.95 -6.92
CA ILE A 105 6.80 -12.37 -7.35
C ILE A 105 5.58 -13.12 -6.82
N SER A 106 5.33 -13.02 -5.51
CA SER A 106 4.22 -13.69 -4.84
C SER A 106 3.83 -12.94 -3.56
N SER A 107 2.73 -13.38 -2.91
CA SER A 107 2.30 -12.82 -1.63
C SER A 107 3.29 -12.99 -0.48
N SER A 108 4.38 -13.73 -0.68
CA SER A 108 5.45 -13.92 0.29
C SER A 108 6.85 -13.57 -0.22
N HIS A 109 6.97 -13.02 -1.44
CA HIS A 109 8.28 -12.75 -2.05
C HIS A 109 8.21 -11.60 -3.05
N VAL A 110 9.09 -10.63 -2.90
CA VAL A 110 9.42 -9.63 -3.92
C VAL A 110 10.92 -9.59 -4.11
N PHE A 111 11.37 -9.25 -5.32
CA PHE A 111 12.79 -9.08 -5.59
C PHE A 111 13.11 -7.66 -6.03
N ASN A 112 14.31 -7.21 -5.70
CA ASN A 112 14.81 -5.91 -6.08
C ASN A 112 16.16 -6.03 -6.81
N PRO A 113 16.23 -5.66 -8.10
CA PRO A 113 17.50 -5.56 -8.80
C PRO A 113 18.20 -4.24 -8.44
N SER A 114 18.81 -4.15 -7.25
CA SER A 114 19.43 -2.90 -6.80
C SER A 114 20.90 -2.75 -7.16
N LYS A 115 21.25 -1.54 -7.65
CA LYS A 115 22.59 -0.97 -7.53
C LYS A 115 22.76 -0.47 -6.10
N LEU A 116 23.30 -1.31 -5.22
CA LEU A 116 23.56 -0.95 -3.83
C LEU A 116 24.81 -0.07 -3.77
N ASP A 117 24.62 1.23 -3.55
CA ASP A 117 25.67 2.09 -3.00
C ASP A 117 25.59 1.95 -1.47
N GLY A 118 26.67 1.46 -0.86
CA GLY A 118 26.63 0.74 0.41
C GLY A 118 26.02 1.51 1.58
N ARG A 119 24.84 1.06 2.04
CA ARG A 119 24.30 0.96 3.42
C ARG A 119 22.78 0.71 3.30
N LYS A 120 22.15 -0.15 4.11
CA LYS A 120 20.67 -0.34 4.10
C LYS A 120 20.02 0.51 5.21
N SER A 121 18.84 1.07 4.96
CA SER A 121 17.92 1.55 6.01
C SER A 121 16.49 1.22 5.56
N PHE A 122 15.81 0.34 6.28
CA PHE A 122 14.39 0.07 6.05
C PHE A 122 13.58 1.14 6.78
N VAL A 123 12.68 1.82 6.06
CA VAL A 123 11.71 2.74 6.65
C VAL A 123 10.35 2.13 6.39
N ASP A 124 9.75 1.57 7.43
CA ASP A 124 8.32 1.32 7.46
C ASP A 124 7.63 2.68 7.53
N ARG A 125 6.76 2.97 6.56
CA ARG A 125 5.88 4.13 6.64
C ARG A 125 4.62 3.72 7.37
N ASP A 126 4.73 3.60 8.68
CA ASP A 126 3.66 3.87 9.64
C ASP A 126 4.27 3.99 11.05
N SER A 127 4.45 5.24 11.48
CA SER A 127 4.78 5.67 12.84
C SER A 127 4.27 7.08 13.05
#